data_AF-A0A932FJM8-F1
#
_entry.id   AF-A0A932FJM8-F1
#
_cell.length_a   1.000
_cell.length_b   1.000
_cell.length_c   1.000
_cell.angle_alpha   90.00
_cell.angle_beta   90.00
_cell.angle_gamma   90.00
#
_symmetry.space_group_name_H-M   'P 1'
#
loop_
_entity.id
_entity.type
_entity.pdbx_description
1 polymer ?
#
loop_
_entity_poly.entity_id
_entity_poly.type
_entity_poly.pdbx_seq_one_letter_code
_entity_poly.pdbx_strand_id
1 'polypeptide(L)'
;MLFDVTGPGGATIHEVAGADSPLLETACNLFEAIFPDEGRYLPYLRACALGQNRSHPNTYDHVWLVKQDGEWAGVRVFSYITSRSFGHGAYVGLKSNHRGRGLGNWLVGQTLAQLDEDARKFGKEGAIGYLVEVERPMDAYNEEEREYRRKRLGFHRRCGGIVLPISYTEPVMIEGVHYLDPANLHDEEPRPMHLVFIPSKLGASLPHLDLADLVHGTYVDVYRLQPDHEFIRKSLSFLKEIVYDRNNEI
;
A
#
# COMPACT_ATOMS: atom_id res chain seq x y z
N MET A 1 -0.27 -1.09 20.65
CA MET A 1 -0.06 -2.56 20.61
C MET A 1 -1.44 -3.22 20.52
N LEU A 2 -1.87 -3.49 19.29
CA LEU A 2 -3.22 -3.95 18.91
C LEU A 2 -3.32 -5.48 18.70
N PHE A 3 -2.31 -6.25 19.10
CA PHE A 3 -2.18 -7.67 18.71
C PHE A 3 -3.18 -8.64 19.35
N ASP A 4 -4.03 -8.18 20.27
CA ASP A 4 -5.04 -9.03 20.95
C ASP A 4 -6.40 -9.08 20.24
N VAL A 5 -6.55 -8.43 19.07
CA VAL A 5 -7.80 -8.48 18.31
C VAL A 5 -7.87 -9.77 17.49
N THR A 6 -8.70 -10.72 17.91
CA THR A 6 -8.99 -11.92 17.14
C THR A 6 -9.90 -11.60 15.94
N GLY A 7 -9.45 -11.98 14.75
CA GLY A 7 -10.18 -11.84 13.49
C GLY A 7 -11.11 -13.01 13.16
N PRO A 8 -11.75 -12.99 11.97
CA PRO A 8 -12.61 -14.07 11.49
C PRO A 8 -11.95 -15.45 11.58
N GLY A 9 -12.68 -16.45 12.08
CA GLY A 9 -12.17 -17.82 12.21
C GLY A 9 -10.96 -17.94 13.14
N GLY A 10 -10.85 -17.11 14.17
CA GLY A 10 -9.73 -17.17 15.12
C GLY A 10 -8.43 -16.59 14.58
N ALA A 11 -8.48 -15.75 13.53
CA ALA A 11 -7.28 -15.21 12.92
C ALA A 11 -6.53 -14.25 13.86
N THR A 12 -5.20 -14.25 13.77
CA THR A 12 -4.32 -13.39 14.57
C THR A 12 -3.27 -12.73 13.68
N ILE A 13 -2.80 -11.54 14.07
CA ILE A 13 -1.73 -10.80 13.40
C ILE A 13 -0.46 -10.90 14.23
N HIS A 14 0.66 -11.16 13.56
CA HIS A 14 1.98 -11.25 14.14
C HIS A 14 2.90 -10.27 13.42
N GLU A 15 3.43 -9.29 14.15
CA GLU A 15 4.36 -8.32 13.57
C GLU A 15 5.76 -8.90 13.40
N VAL A 16 6.36 -8.61 12.25
CA VAL A 16 7.72 -8.98 11.90
C VAL A 16 8.58 -7.74 12.05
N ALA A 17 9.16 -7.57 13.25
CA ALA A 17 9.97 -6.41 13.60
C ALA A 17 11.45 -6.78 13.80
N GLY A 18 12.32 -6.11 13.04
CA GLY A 18 13.78 -6.25 13.09
C GLY A 18 14.35 -7.30 12.14
N ALA A 19 15.63 -7.13 11.80
CA ALA A 19 16.39 -8.06 10.97
C ALA A 19 16.54 -9.45 11.63
N ASP A 20 16.58 -9.49 12.97
CA ASP A 20 16.73 -10.71 13.76
C ASP A 20 15.36 -11.33 14.15
N SER A 21 14.26 -10.84 13.57
CA SER A 21 12.94 -11.39 13.87
C SER A 21 12.88 -12.88 13.53
N PRO A 22 12.44 -13.76 14.45
CA PRO A 22 12.28 -15.18 14.17
C PRO A 22 11.18 -15.44 13.12
N LEU A 23 10.36 -14.43 12.80
CA LEU A 23 9.28 -14.51 11.82
C LEU A 23 9.71 -14.02 10.43
N LEU A 24 10.91 -13.45 10.27
CA LEU A 24 11.32 -12.82 9.00
C LEU A 24 11.37 -13.82 7.85
N GLU A 25 12.04 -14.96 8.03
CA GLU A 25 12.09 -16.00 6.99
C GLU A 25 10.70 -16.59 6.69
N THR A 26 9.83 -16.68 7.71
CA THR A 26 8.45 -17.10 7.51
C THR A 26 7.70 -16.12 6.62
N ALA A 27 7.89 -14.81 6.81
CA ALA A 27 7.29 -13.77 5.98
C ALA A 27 7.82 -13.78 4.55
N CYS A 28 9.13 -13.94 4.36
CA CYS A 28 9.74 -14.09 3.03
C CYS A 28 9.16 -15.30 2.27
N ASN A 29 9.17 -16.48 2.89
CA ASN A 29 8.66 -17.70 2.27
C ASN A 29 7.16 -17.60 1.93
N LEU A 30 6.38 -16.99 2.82
CA LEU A 30 4.95 -16.79 2.58
C LEU A 30 4.69 -15.77 1.47
N PHE A 31 5.50 -14.71 1.41
CA PHE A 31 5.42 -13.71 0.37
C PHE A 31 5.64 -14.32 -1.01
N GLU A 32 6.73 -15.08 -1.22
CA GLU A 32 7.00 -15.78 -2.48
C GLU A 32 5.89 -16.77 -2.84
N ALA A 33 5.37 -17.50 -1.85
CA ALA A 33 4.28 -18.45 -2.10
C ALA A 33 2.97 -17.77 -2.56
N ILE A 34 2.73 -16.52 -2.15
CA ILE A 34 1.53 -15.76 -2.54
C ILE A 34 1.77 -14.96 -3.83
N PHE A 35 3.00 -14.48 -4.04
CA PHE A 35 3.41 -13.62 -5.14
C PHE A 35 4.65 -14.21 -5.83
N PRO A 36 4.50 -15.34 -6.56
CA PRO A 36 5.64 -16.08 -7.11
C PRO A 36 6.48 -15.26 -8.10
N ASP A 37 5.84 -14.34 -8.82
CA ASP A 37 6.50 -13.48 -9.81
C ASP A 37 7.13 -12.22 -9.19
N GLU A 38 7.03 -12.05 -7.87
CA GLU A 38 7.45 -10.83 -7.15
C GLU A 38 8.66 -11.09 -6.23
N GLY A 39 9.35 -12.23 -6.34
CA GLY A 39 10.48 -12.60 -5.48
C GLY A 39 11.61 -11.55 -5.42
N ARG A 40 11.76 -10.74 -6.47
CA ARG A 40 12.71 -9.60 -6.51
C ARG A 40 12.44 -8.55 -5.43
N TYR A 41 11.24 -8.49 -4.85
CA TYR A 41 10.87 -7.56 -3.79
C TYR A 41 11.12 -8.09 -2.37
N LEU A 42 11.69 -9.28 -2.21
CA LEU A 42 12.10 -9.77 -0.88
C LEU A 42 13.07 -8.83 -0.13
N PRO A 43 14.06 -8.20 -0.79
CA PRO A 43 14.89 -7.21 -0.11
C PRO A 43 14.10 -6.01 0.40
N TYR A 44 13.06 -5.58 -0.31
CA TYR A 44 12.13 -4.53 0.16
C TYR A 44 11.34 -5.00 1.39
N LEU A 45 10.81 -6.22 1.39
CA LEU A 45 10.13 -6.79 2.56
C LEU A 45 11.05 -6.80 3.80
N ARG A 46 12.31 -7.23 3.62
CA ARG A 46 13.32 -7.21 4.70
C ARG A 46 13.64 -5.80 5.16
N ALA A 47 13.71 -4.84 4.24
CA ALA A 47 13.89 -3.43 4.56
C ALA A 47 12.73 -2.89 5.41
N CYS A 48 11.48 -3.21 5.06
CA CYS A 48 10.29 -2.81 5.80
C CYS A 48 10.22 -3.45 7.19
N ALA A 49 10.71 -4.68 7.37
CA ALA A 49 10.75 -5.32 8.69
C ALA A 49 11.60 -4.52 9.71
N LEU A 50 12.51 -3.64 9.26
CA LEU A 50 13.26 -2.77 10.17
C LEU A 50 12.41 -1.67 10.81
N GLY A 51 11.19 -1.42 10.33
CA GLY A 51 10.28 -0.37 10.78
C GLY A 51 10.70 1.04 10.36
N GLN A 52 11.97 1.39 10.52
CA GLN A 52 12.55 2.64 10.02
C GLN A 52 13.82 2.34 9.25
N ASN A 53 13.69 2.19 7.93
CA ASN A 53 14.82 1.96 7.05
C ASN A 53 15.40 3.30 6.58
N ARG A 54 16.74 3.44 6.54
CA ARG A 54 17.41 4.63 5.99
C ARG A 54 17.06 4.90 4.53
N SER A 55 16.73 3.86 3.77
CA SER A 55 16.27 3.98 2.40
C SER A 55 14.83 4.48 2.27
N HIS A 56 14.04 4.46 3.35
CA HIS A 56 12.68 5.01 3.42
C HIS A 56 12.57 6.01 4.59
N PRO A 57 13.31 7.14 4.54
CA PRO A 57 13.43 8.03 5.69
C PRO A 57 12.11 8.69 6.12
N ASN A 58 11.12 8.72 5.23
CA ASN A 58 9.84 9.37 5.45
C ASN A 58 8.71 8.38 5.74
N THR A 59 9.03 7.11 5.98
CA THR A 59 8.03 6.08 6.29
C THR A 59 8.32 5.38 7.61
N TYR A 60 7.26 4.89 8.23
CA TYR A 60 7.30 3.94 9.34
C TYR A 60 6.62 2.67 8.86
N ASP A 61 7.42 1.66 8.57
CA ASP A 61 7.04 0.46 7.85
C ASP A 61 6.56 -0.65 8.79
N HIS A 62 5.65 -1.47 8.30
CA HIS A 62 5.13 -2.64 9.01
C HIS A 62 5.08 -3.85 8.09
N VAL A 63 5.51 -4.99 8.62
CA VAL A 63 5.34 -6.30 8.00
C VAL A 63 4.56 -7.18 8.97
N TRP A 64 3.41 -7.65 8.52
CA TRP A 64 2.52 -8.51 9.32
C TRP A 64 2.33 -9.86 8.66
N LEU A 65 2.40 -10.90 9.49
CA LEU A 65 1.92 -12.24 9.16
C LEU A 65 0.52 -12.45 9.75
N VAL A 66 -0.36 -13.07 8.97
CA VAL A 66 -1.70 -13.46 9.43
C VAL A 66 -1.73 -14.97 9.65
N LYS A 67 -2.11 -15.40 10.85
CA LYS A 67 -2.29 -16.82 11.20
C LYS A 67 -3.79 -17.14 11.34
N GLN A 68 -4.28 -18.19 10.71
CA GLN A 68 -5.65 -18.71 10.85
C GLN A 68 -5.61 -20.24 10.83
N ASP A 69 -6.42 -20.91 11.65
CA ASP A 69 -6.50 -22.38 11.71
C ASP A 69 -5.14 -23.07 11.95
N GLY A 70 -4.25 -22.41 12.70
CA GLY A 70 -2.89 -22.92 12.98
C GLY A 70 -1.87 -22.66 11.88
N GLU A 71 -2.27 -22.15 10.72
CA GLU A 71 -1.41 -21.93 9.55
C GLU A 71 -1.19 -20.45 9.24
N TRP A 72 -0.04 -20.14 8.62
CA TRP A 72 0.20 -18.83 8.04
C TRP A 72 -0.64 -18.65 6.77
N ALA A 73 -1.64 -17.77 6.89
CA ALA A 73 -2.70 -17.54 5.91
C ALA A 73 -2.38 -16.37 4.97
N GLY A 74 -1.55 -15.42 5.38
CA GLY A 74 -1.24 -14.25 4.56
C GLY A 74 -0.19 -13.29 5.10
N VAL A 75 0.13 -12.31 4.28
CA VAL A 75 1.11 -11.25 4.54
C VAL A 75 0.51 -9.87 4.24
N ARG A 76 0.91 -8.86 5.01
CA ARG A 76 0.57 -7.46 4.78
C ARG A 76 1.83 -6.62 4.98
N VAL A 77 2.11 -5.76 3.99
CA VAL A 77 3.18 -4.76 4.04
C VAL A 77 2.55 -3.41 3.79
N PHE A 78 2.81 -2.46 4.68
CA PHE A 78 2.28 -1.10 4.62
C PHE A 78 3.16 -0.18 5.47
N SER A 79 2.97 1.12 5.28
CA SER A 79 3.75 2.11 6.01
C SER A 79 2.89 3.33 6.35
N TYR A 80 3.21 3.99 7.46
CA TYR A 80 2.76 5.33 7.76
C TYR A 80 3.76 6.35 7.18
N ILE A 81 3.30 7.37 6.45
CA ILE A 81 4.17 8.42 5.90
C ILE A 81 4.34 9.50 6.96
N THR A 82 5.53 9.58 7.57
CA THR A 82 5.80 10.36 8.79
C THR A 82 5.73 11.87 8.58
N SER A 83 6.02 12.32 7.35
CA SER A 83 5.89 13.72 6.94
C SER A 83 4.43 14.14 6.73
N ARG A 84 3.50 13.18 6.62
CA ARG A 84 2.09 13.39 6.30
C ARG A 84 1.19 12.71 7.33
N SER A 85 -0.11 12.68 7.09
CA SER A 85 -1.10 12.08 7.99
C SER A 85 -1.80 10.88 7.36
N PHE A 86 -1.15 10.13 6.46
CA PHE A 86 -1.73 8.95 5.82
C PHE A 86 -0.69 7.85 5.59
N GLY A 87 -1.16 6.64 5.26
CA GLY A 87 -0.30 5.50 4.96
C GLY A 87 -0.21 5.13 3.49
N HIS A 88 0.71 4.22 3.18
CA HIS A 88 0.86 3.53 1.90
C HIS A 88 0.73 2.02 2.13
N GLY A 89 -0.05 1.33 1.30
CA GLY A 89 -0.22 -0.11 1.36
C GLY A 89 0.49 -0.80 0.20
N ALA A 90 1.72 -1.25 0.43
CA ALA A 90 2.54 -1.91 -0.59
C ALA A 90 2.01 -3.30 -1.00
N TYR A 91 1.76 -4.19 -0.02
CA TYR A 91 1.31 -5.56 -0.32
C TYR A 91 0.19 -6.01 0.62
N VAL A 92 -0.76 -6.75 0.07
CA VAL A 92 -1.74 -7.54 0.85
C VAL A 92 -2.03 -8.83 0.11
N GLY A 93 -1.73 -9.95 0.76
CA GLY A 93 -1.79 -11.26 0.14
C GLY A 93 -2.35 -12.30 1.11
N LEU A 94 -3.29 -13.12 0.63
CA LEU A 94 -3.80 -14.28 1.35
C LEU A 94 -3.64 -15.52 0.46
N LYS A 95 -3.29 -16.66 1.06
CA LYS A 95 -3.37 -17.97 0.40
C LYS A 95 -4.80 -18.24 -0.07
N SER A 96 -4.95 -18.92 -1.21
CA SER A 96 -6.24 -19.12 -1.89
C SER A 96 -7.30 -19.78 -1.00
N ASN A 97 -6.92 -20.79 -0.21
CA ASN A 97 -7.79 -21.51 0.71
C ASN A 97 -8.33 -20.67 1.90
N HIS A 98 -7.73 -19.50 2.16
CA HIS A 98 -8.17 -18.56 3.21
C HIS A 98 -8.94 -17.34 2.64
N ARG A 99 -9.09 -17.22 1.32
CA ARG A 99 -9.82 -16.11 0.69
C ARG A 99 -11.33 -16.27 0.87
N GLY A 100 -12.07 -15.16 0.75
CA GLY A 100 -13.54 -15.16 0.81
C GLY A 100 -14.15 -15.30 2.22
N ARG A 101 -13.33 -15.35 3.27
CA ARG A 101 -13.76 -15.55 4.67
C ARG A 101 -13.77 -14.27 5.52
N GLY A 102 -13.80 -13.10 4.87
CA GLY A 102 -13.77 -11.80 5.55
C GLY A 102 -12.39 -11.31 6.04
N LEU A 103 -11.34 -12.15 5.98
CA LEU A 103 -9.99 -11.80 6.45
C LEU A 103 -9.42 -10.52 5.82
N GLY A 104 -9.58 -10.34 4.51
CA GLY A 104 -9.04 -9.15 3.84
C GLY A 104 -9.65 -7.85 4.36
N ASN A 105 -10.97 -7.81 4.57
CA ASN A 105 -11.65 -6.63 5.11
C ASN A 105 -11.24 -6.38 6.57
N TRP A 106 -11.16 -7.44 7.38
CA TRP A 106 -10.68 -7.34 8.75
C TRP A 106 -9.25 -6.77 8.80
N LEU A 107 -8.35 -7.24 7.93
CA LEU A 107 -6.96 -6.79 7.84
C LEU A 107 -6.84 -5.33 7.39
N VAL A 108 -7.73 -4.85 6.52
CA VAL A 108 -7.85 -3.42 6.19
C VAL A 108 -8.22 -2.60 7.44
N GLY A 109 -9.21 -3.08 8.21
CA GLY A 109 -9.58 -2.44 9.48
C GLY A 109 -8.42 -2.38 10.48
N GLN A 110 -7.65 -3.47 10.61
CA GLN A 110 -6.46 -3.49 11.47
C GLN A 110 -5.36 -2.55 10.95
N THR A 111 -5.16 -2.49 9.63
CA THR A 111 -4.21 -1.56 9.00
C THR A 111 -4.58 -0.10 9.37
N LEU A 112 -5.85 0.29 9.22
CA LEU A 112 -6.31 1.63 9.57
C LEU A 112 -6.12 1.96 11.05
N ALA A 113 -6.37 0.99 11.94
CA ALA A 113 -6.15 1.16 13.37
C ALA A 113 -4.66 1.36 13.70
N GLN A 114 -3.77 0.59 13.09
CA GLN A 114 -2.33 0.76 13.27
C GLN A 114 -1.84 2.12 12.77
N LEU A 115 -2.25 2.52 11.56
CA LEU A 115 -1.89 3.83 11.01
C LEU A 115 -2.35 4.99 11.90
N ASP A 116 -3.49 4.84 12.57
CA ASP A 116 -3.98 5.81 13.54
C ASP A 116 -3.13 5.85 14.83
N GLU A 117 -2.62 4.71 15.30
CA GLU A 117 -1.60 4.67 16.35
C GLU A 117 -0.29 5.33 15.91
N ASP A 118 0.16 5.05 14.69
CA ASP A 118 1.40 5.62 14.14
C ASP A 118 1.29 7.14 13.98
N ALA A 119 0.15 7.62 13.48
CA ALA A 119 -0.12 9.06 13.39
C ALA A 119 0.04 9.75 14.75
N ARG A 120 -0.53 9.17 15.81
CA ARG A 120 -0.38 9.70 17.18
C ARG A 120 1.07 9.61 17.68
N LYS A 121 1.76 8.51 17.38
CA LYS A 121 3.19 8.34 17.69
C LYS A 121 4.04 9.45 17.08
N PHE A 122 3.67 9.93 15.89
CA PHE A 122 4.33 11.04 15.19
C PHE A 122 3.64 12.41 15.40
N GLY A 123 2.83 12.55 16.45
CA GLY A 123 2.29 13.84 16.89
C GLY A 123 1.13 14.39 16.07
N LYS A 124 0.45 13.56 15.27
CA LYS A 124 -0.79 13.90 14.56
C LYS A 124 -2.01 13.44 15.37
N GLU A 125 -3.19 13.99 15.05
CA GLU A 125 -4.46 13.62 15.69
C GLU A 125 -4.89 12.17 15.36
N GLY A 126 -4.63 11.76 14.12
CA GLY A 126 -4.92 10.45 13.58
C GLY A 126 -4.52 10.36 12.11
N ALA A 127 -4.53 9.16 11.54
CA ALA A 127 -4.32 8.99 10.10
C ALA A 127 -5.63 9.30 9.36
N ILE A 128 -5.58 9.95 8.19
CA ILE A 128 -6.75 10.18 7.34
C ILE A 128 -7.11 8.93 6.52
N GLY A 129 -6.21 7.97 6.40
CA GLY A 129 -6.43 6.75 5.62
C GLY A 129 -5.12 6.23 5.04
N TYR A 130 -5.21 5.46 3.96
CA TYR A 130 -4.03 5.07 3.19
C TYR A 130 -4.32 4.88 1.71
N LEU A 131 -3.27 4.94 0.92
CA LEU A 131 -3.29 4.71 -0.52
C LEU A 131 -2.86 3.30 -0.84
N VAL A 132 -3.45 2.73 -1.88
CA VAL A 132 -3.00 1.49 -2.52
C VAL A 132 -2.98 1.67 -4.03
N GLU A 133 -2.04 0.98 -4.66
CA GLU A 133 -1.83 1.01 -6.09
C GLU A 133 -2.43 -0.28 -6.67
N VAL A 134 -3.36 -0.11 -7.62
CA VAL A 134 -4.13 -1.23 -8.16
C VAL A 134 -4.07 -1.19 -9.67
N GLU A 135 -3.62 -2.29 -10.27
CA GLU A 135 -3.59 -2.43 -11.73
C GLU A 135 -4.95 -2.14 -12.37
N ARG A 136 -4.92 -1.43 -13.48
CA ARG A 136 -6.13 -0.99 -14.17
C ARG A 136 -6.66 -2.14 -15.04
N PRO A 137 -7.94 -2.53 -14.90
CA PRO A 137 -8.52 -3.58 -15.76
C PRO A 137 -8.48 -3.24 -17.26
N MET A 138 -8.50 -1.95 -17.63
CA MET A 138 -8.43 -1.52 -19.03
C MET A 138 -7.08 -1.79 -19.71
N ASP A 139 -6.01 -1.96 -18.94
CA ASP A 139 -4.66 -2.22 -19.47
C ASP A 139 -4.30 -3.71 -19.45
N ALA A 140 -5.26 -4.60 -19.18
CA ALA A 140 -5.02 -6.04 -19.22
C ALA A 140 -4.81 -6.52 -20.66
N TYR A 141 -3.86 -7.43 -20.85
CA TYR A 141 -3.52 -8.04 -22.14
C TYR A 141 -4.62 -8.98 -22.64
N ASN A 142 -5.36 -9.62 -21.73
CA ASN A 142 -6.43 -10.56 -22.04
C ASN A 142 -7.59 -10.48 -21.01
N GLU A 143 -8.69 -11.21 -21.26
CA GLU A 143 -9.88 -11.15 -20.39
C GLU A 143 -9.67 -11.83 -19.03
N GLU A 144 -8.82 -12.86 -18.95
CA GLU A 144 -8.52 -13.53 -17.67
C GLU A 144 -7.83 -12.56 -16.71
N GLU A 145 -6.80 -11.87 -17.21
CA GLU A 145 -6.10 -10.83 -16.47
C GLU A 145 -7.03 -9.65 -16.16
N ARG A 146 -7.88 -9.25 -17.09
CA ARG A 146 -8.87 -8.19 -16.86
C ARG A 146 -9.80 -8.53 -15.70
N GLU A 147 -10.31 -9.76 -15.64
CA GLU A 147 -11.15 -10.22 -14.55
C GLU A 147 -10.37 -10.31 -13.24
N TYR A 148 -9.11 -10.74 -13.28
CA TYR A 148 -8.24 -10.73 -12.11
C TYR A 148 -8.04 -9.32 -11.54
N ARG A 149 -7.66 -8.34 -12.38
CA ARG A 149 -7.52 -6.93 -11.99
C ARG A 149 -8.84 -6.33 -11.50
N ARG A 150 -9.97 -6.69 -12.14
CA ARG A 150 -11.33 -6.27 -11.72
C ARG A 150 -11.68 -6.80 -10.33
N LYS A 151 -11.34 -8.05 -10.01
CA LYS A 151 -11.53 -8.63 -8.66
C LYS A 151 -10.69 -7.91 -7.60
N ARG A 152 -9.42 -7.58 -7.90
CA ARG A 152 -8.52 -6.82 -7.00
C ARG A 152 -9.08 -5.42 -6.72
N LEU A 153 -9.45 -4.67 -7.77
CA LEU A 153 -10.09 -3.36 -7.61
C LEU A 153 -11.41 -3.45 -6.84
N GLY A 154 -12.22 -4.46 -7.14
CA GLY A 154 -13.47 -4.73 -6.44
C GLY A 154 -13.27 -5.03 -4.94
N PHE A 155 -12.18 -5.70 -4.56
CA PHE A 155 -11.82 -5.91 -3.15
C PHE A 155 -11.60 -4.59 -2.42
N HIS A 156 -10.77 -3.69 -2.96
CA HIS A 156 -10.52 -2.40 -2.32
C HIS A 156 -11.78 -1.55 -2.22
N ARG A 157 -12.61 -1.52 -3.26
CA ARG A 157 -13.93 -0.84 -3.23
C ARG A 157 -14.86 -1.37 -2.14
N ARG A 158 -14.93 -2.70 -1.95
CA ARG A 158 -15.71 -3.31 -0.86
C ARG A 158 -15.17 -2.96 0.53
N CYS A 159 -13.91 -2.59 0.64
CA CYS A 159 -13.30 -2.10 1.88
C CYS A 159 -13.44 -0.57 2.04
N GLY A 160 -14.32 0.08 1.27
CA GLY A 160 -14.52 1.53 1.31
C GLY A 160 -13.55 2.34 0.44
N GLY A 161 -12.75 1.67 -0.40
CA GLY A 161 -11.78 2.31 -1.26
C GLY A 161 -12.41 3.17 -2.37
N ILE A 162 -11.89 4.38 -2.51
CA ILE A 162 -12.29 5.38 -3.51
C ILE A 162 -11.17 5.46 -4.55
N VAL A 163 -11.52 5.22 -5.82
CA VAL A 163 -10.57 5.45 -6.93
C VAL A 163 -10.39 6.96 -7.09
N LEU A 164 -9.17 7.45 -6.89
CA LEU A 164 -8.88 8.87 -7.04
C LEU A 164 -8.80 9.25 -8.51
N PRO A 165 -9.26 10.46 -8.89
CA PRO A 165 -9.16 10.94 -10.26
C PRO A 165 -7.75 11.47 -10.55
N ILE A 166 -6.74 10.62 -10.41
CA ILE A 166 -5.33 10.94 -10.59
C ILE A 166 -4.79 10.09 -11.72
N SER A 167 -4.11 10.72 -12.68
CA SER A 167 -3.28 10.01 -13.67
C SER A 167 -2.00 9.54 -12.98
N TYR A 168 -2.05 8.34 -12.42
CA TYR A 168 -0.97 7.77 -11.62
C TYR A 168 -0.22 6.67 -12.38
N THR A 169 1.11 6.72 -12.30
CA THR A 169 2.04 5.71 -12.78
C THR A 169 2.91 5.24 -11.62
N GLU A 170 2.87 3.96 -11.29
CA GLU A 170 3.80 3.32 -10.35
C GLU A 170 5.21 3.35 -10.95
N PRO A 171 6.21 3.94 -10.28
CA PRO A 171 7.61 3.84 -10.68
C PRO A 171 8.12 2.41 -10.50
N VAL A 172 9.12 2.00 -11.29
CA VAL A 172 9.75 0.67 -11.20
C VAL A 172 10.19 0.34 -9.77
N MET A 173 10.79 1.32 -9.08
CA MET A 173 11.17 1.16 -7.68
C MET A 173 11.40 2.51 -7.00
N ILE A 174 11.54 2.47 -5.67
CA ILE A 174 12.06 3.56 -4.85
C ILE A 174 13.47 3.94 -5.32
N GLU A 175 13.70 5.22 -5.60
CA GLU A 175 15.00 5.71 -6.06
C GLU A 175 16.06 5.71 -4.95
N GLY A 176 17.29 5.35 -5.32
CA GLY A 176 18.46 5.44 -4.44
C GLY A 176 18.40 4.51 -3.23
N VAL A 177 17.85 3.31 -3.39
CA VAL A 177 17.83 2.27 -2.35
C VAL A 177 19.07 1.38 -2.43
N HIS A 178 19.57 0.94 -1.27
CA HIS A 178 20.82 0.17 -1.18
C HIS A 178 20.63 -1.35 -1.18
N TYR A 179 19.38 -1.80 -1.05
CA TYR A 179 19.04 -3.21 -0.88
C TYR A 179 18.56 -3.87 -2.19
N LEU A 180 18.55 -3.13 -3.31
CA LEU A 180 18.22 -3.65 -4.63
C LEU A 180 19.31 -3.27 -5.64
N ASP A 181 19.73 -4.26 -6.42
CA ASP A 181 20.61 -4.04 -7.57
C ASP A 181 19.77 -3.59 -8.77
N PRO A 182 20.11 -2.49 -9.47
CA PRO A 182 19.46 -2.10 -10.72
C PRO A 182 19.38 -3.22 -11.76
N ALA A 183 20.34 -4.17 -11.78
CA ALA A 183 20.30 -5.32 -12.66
C ALA A 183 19.07 -6.23 -12.41
N ASN A 184 18.52 -6.24 -11.19
CA ASN A 184 17.31 -7.01 -10.86
C ASN A 184 16.01 -6.35 -11.37
N LEU A 185 16.11 -5.15 -11.97
CA LEU A 185 14.97 -4.34 -12.42
C LEU A 185 15.01 -4.05 -13.94
N HIS A 186 15.92 -4.68 -14.69
CA HIS A 186 16.18 -4.33 -16.09
C HIS A 186 15.00 -4.56 -17.05
N ASP A 187 14.09 -5.47 -16.71
CA ASP A 187 12.88 -5.77 -17.50
C ASP A 187 11.62 -5.10 -16.94
N GLU A 188 11.76 -4.27 -15.89
CA GLU A 188 10.63 -3.59 -15.27
C GLU A 188 10.41 -2.22 -15.90
N GLU A 189 9.14 -1.92 -16.18
CA GLU A 189 8.72 -0.62 -16.70
C GLU A 189 7.74 0.05 -15.73
N PRO A 190 7.72 1.40 -15.66
CA PRO A 190 6.70 2.10 -14.89
C PRO A 190 5.29 1.74 -15.38
N ARG A 191 4.38 1.44 -14.44
CA ARG A 191 3.05 0.91 -14.78
C ARG A 191 1.95 1.92 -14.46
N PRO A 192 1.04 2.20 -15.41
CA PRO A 192 -0.16 2.96 -15.08
C PRO A 192 -1.06 2.19 -14.10
N MET A 193 -1.42 2.81 -12.98
CA MET A 193 -2.24 2.19 -11.93
C MET A 193 -3.42 3.08 -11.55
N HIS A 194 -4.44 2.50 -10.93
CA HIS A 194 -5.37 3.27 -10.12
C HIS A 194 -4.74 3.54 -8.76
N LEU A 195 -4.74 4.80 -8.36
CA LEU A 195 -4.49 5.17 -6.98
C LEU A 195 -5.83 5.13 -6.21
N VAL A 196 -5.94 4.24 -5.24
CA VAL A 196 -7.16 4.03 -4.45
C VAL A 196 -6.91 4.48 -3.02
N PHE A 197 -7.75 5.39 -2.53
CA PHE A 197 -7.73 5.85 -1.15
C PHE A 197 -8.74 5.10 -0.30
N ILE A 198 -8.28 4.50 0.80
CA ILE A 198 -9.13 3.86 1.80
C ILE A 198 -9.15 4.77 3.02
N PRO A 199 -10.27 5.48 3.27
CA PRO A 199 -10.34 6.47 4.33
C PRO A 199 -10.38 5.80 5.72
N SER A 200 -9.74 6.43 6.69
CA SER A 200 -10.02 6.18 8.10
C SER A 200 -11.31 6.89 8.52
N LYS A 201 -11.69 6.78 9.80
CA LYS A 201 -12.77 7.60 10.37
C LYS A 201 -12.52 9.10 10.22
N LEU A 202 -11.27 9.53 10.42
CA LEU A 202 -10.88 10.93 10.29
C LEU A 202 -10.94 11.37 8.82
N GLY A 203 -10.36 10.61 7.88
CA GLY A 203 -10.42 11.01 6.48
C GLY A 203 -11.83 11.01 5.90
N ALA A 204 -12.70 10.11 6.38
CA ALA A 204 -14.10 10.08 5.97
C ALA A 204 -14.90 11.29 6.48
N SER A 205 -14.44 11.98 7.53
CA SER A 205 -15.10 13.20 8.03
C SER A 205 -14.58 14.49 7.41
N LEU A 206 -13.48 14.43 6.65
CA LEU A 206 -12.93 15.62 5.98
C LEU A 206 -13.84 16.03 4.82
N PRO A 207 -14.17 17.35 4.70
CA PRO A 207 -14.99 17.83 3.59
C PRO A 207 -14.27 17.72 2.25
N HIS A 208 -12.94 17.87 2.27
CA HIS A 208 -12.08 17.82 1.09
C HIS A 208 -10.76 17.15 1.44
N LEU A 209 -10.24 16.34 0.51
CA LEU A 209 -8.90 15.77 0.58
C LEU A 209 -7.96 16.61 -0.29
N ASP A 210 -6.76 16.88 0.21
CA ASP A 210 -5.70 17.47 -0.60
C ASP A 210 -5.08 16.39 -1.48
N LEU A 211 -5.58 16.26 -2.70
CA LEU A 211 -5.09 15.27 -3.67
C LEU A 211 -3.65 15.53 -4.09
N ALA A 212 -3.16 16.77 -4.03
CA ALA A 212 -1.76 17.09 -4.34
C ALA A 212 -0.83 16.60 -3.21
N ASP A 213 -1.27 16.72 -1.95
CA ASP A 213 -0.57 16.14 -0.80
C ASP A 213 -0.48 14.61 -0.91
N LEU A 214 -1.55 13.95 -1.35
CA LEU A 214 -1.56 12.51 -1.60
C LEU A 214 -0.56 12.10 -2.70
N VAL A 215 -0.54 12.82 -3.83
CA VAL A 215 0.41 12.59 -4.94
C VAL A 215 1.85 12.74 -4.47
N HIS A 216 2.16 13.81 -3.75
CA HIS A 216 3.51 14.01 -3.24
C HIS A 216 3.90 12.96 -2.20
N GLY A 217 2.99 12.52 -1.32
CA GLY A 217 3.31 11.48 -0.36
C GLY A 217 3.66 10.15 -1.00
N THR A 218 2.94 9.77 -2.06
CA THR A 218 3.32 8.58 -2.81
C THR A 218 4.65 8.78 -3.52
N TYR A 219 4.80 9.80 -4.37
CA TYR A 219 6.00 9.90 -5.21
C TYR A 219 7.27 10.34 -4.47
N VAL A 220 7.17 11.34 -3.60
CA VAL A 220 8.33 11.94 -2.93
C VAL A 220 8.67 11.18 -1.65
N ASP A 221 7.68 10.82 -0.84
CA ASP A 221 7.96 10.21 0.45
C ASP A 221 8.13 8.69 0.38
N VAL A 222 7.34 7.99 -0.45
CA VAL A 222 7.49 6.54 -0.66
C VAL A 222 8.53 6.25 -1.75
N TYR A 223 8.35 6.76 -2.96
CA TYR A 223 9.24 6.45 -4.10
C TYR A 223 10.51 7.30 -4.18
N ARG A 224 10.63 8.35 -3.36
CA ARG A 224 11.81 9.24 -3.30
C ARG A 224 12.15 9.97 -4.61
N LEU A 225 11.16 10.15 -5.46
CA LEU A 225 11.31 10.92 -6.69
C LEU A 225 11.57 12.39 -6.36
N GLN A 226 12.33 13.06 -7.21
CA GLN A 226 12.48 14.52 -7.12
C GLN A 226 11.12 15.21 -7.31
N PRO A 227 10.82 16.32 -6.59
CA PRO A 227 9.52 16.99 -6.69
C PRO A 227 9.12 17.46 -8.10
N ASP A 228 10.08 17.66 -8.99
CA ASP A 228 9.88 18.05 -10.39
C ASP A 228 9.83 16.86 -11.37
N HIS A 229 9.85 15.62 -10.85
CA HIS A 229 9.75 14.40 -11.65
C HIS A 229 8.51 14.43 -12.55
N GLU A 230 8.62 13.86 -13.75
CA GLU A 230 7.57 13.93 -14.78
C GLU A 230 6.24 13.32 -14.31
N PHE A 231 6.27 12.23 -13.55
CA PHE A 231 5.07 11.59 -13.00
C PHE A 231 4.31 12.52 -12.06
N ILE A 232 5.02 13.24 -11.17
CA ILE A 232 4.41 14.21 -10.26
C ILE A 232 3.78 15.34 -11.07
N ARG A 233 4.53 15.94 -12.01
CA ARG A 233 4.02 17.01 -12.87
C ARG A 233 2.79 16.58 -13.65
N LYS A 234 2.80 15.38 -14.23
CA LYS A 234 1.67 14.83 -14.98
C LYS A 234 0.43 14.64 -14.09
N SER A 235 0.60 14.03 -12.91
CA SER A 235 -0.51 13.83 -11.97
C SER A 235 -1.10 15.16 -11.49
N LEU A 236 -0.27 16.15 -11.16
CA LEU A 236 -0.74 17.46 -10.71
C LEU A 236 -1.39 18.29 -11.83
N SER A 237 -0.88 18.23 -13.05
CA SER A 237 -1.52 18.88 -14.21
C SER A 237 -2.90 18.30 -14.49
N PHE A 238 -3.04 16.97 -14.45
CA PHE A 238 -4.32 16.29 -14.62
C PHE A 238 -5.37 16.74 -13.59
N LEU A 239 -4.97 16.92 -12.33
CA LEU A 239 -5.86 17.44 -11.29
C LEU A 239 -6.33 18.88 -11.57
N LYS A 240 -5.46 19.73 -12.13
CA LYS A 240 -5.83 21.11 -12.50
C LYS A 240 -6.85 21.16 -13.63
N GLU A 241 -6.70 20.29 -14.63
CA GLU A 241 -7.62 20.17 -15.77
C GLU A 241 -9.03 19.78 -15.28
N ILE A 242 -9.14 18.77 -14.41
CA ILE A 242 -10.43 18.35 -13.83
C ILE A 242 -11.13 19.49 -13.08
N VAL A 243 -10.38 20.28 -12.31
CA VAL A 243 -10.94 21.41 -11.56
C VAL A 243 -11.40 22.51 -12.51
N TYR A 244 -10.63 22.77 -13.58
CA TYR A 244 -11.00 23.76 -14.58
C TYR A 244 -12.29 23.39 -15.30
N ASP A 245 -12.43 22.14 -15.74
CA ASP A 245 -13.63 21.68 -16.47
C ASP A 245 -14.88 21.79 -15.61
N ARG A 246 -14.81 21.39 -14.33
CA ARG A 246 -15.95 21.50 -13.39
C ARG A 246 -16.41 22.93 -13.14
N ASN A 247 -15.51 23.91 -13.21
CA ASN A 247 -15.85 25.32 -13.00
C ASN A 247 -16.46 25.97 -14.25
N ASN A 248 -16.32 25.36 -15.43
CA ASN A 248 -16.86 25.89 -16.70
C ASN A 248 -18.18 25.23 -17.12
N GLU A 249 -18.67 24.23 -16.37
CA GLU A 249 -19.96 23.58 -16.59
C GLU A 249 -21.12 24.20 -15.76
N ILE A 250 -20.88 25.30 -15.04
CA ILE A 250 -21.87 26.05 -14.22
C ILE A 250 -22.15 27.41 -14.87
#